data_AF-A0A9D4U9C3-F1
#
_entry.id   AF-A0A9D4U9C3-F1
#
_cell.length_a   1.000
_cell.length_b   1.000
_cell.length_c   1.000
_cell.angle_alpha   90.00
_cell.angle_beta   90.00
_cell.angle_gamma   90.00
#
_symmetry.space_group_name_H-M   'P 1'
#
loop_
_entity.id
_entity.type
_entity.pdbx_description
1 polymer ?
#
loop_
_entity_poly.entity_id
_entity_poly.type
_entity_poly.pdbx_seq_one_letter_code
_entity_poly.pdbx_strand_id
1 'polypeptide(L)'
;MGNAEHHKERWQRRTPDPSEIMRVLAMADLCNDGAVPSATMQDLEEAGILLPATLPFKRTQLSERYPKGQARGRHWKHLKQMLQAENYHLYPAEEPNYMNIEAPPSMYPAKKYCDITGFEAPYTDPRTKLHFANTDVFKQIRSLPNESVQQYLALRNAQVVLK
;
A
#
# COMPACT_ATOMS: atom_id res chain seq x y z
N MET A 1 35.50 -2.20 -21.61
CA MET A 1 34.58 -2.01 -20.48
C MET A 1 33.52 -1.04 -20.96
N GLY A 2 32.37 -1.57 -21.36
CA GLY A 2 31.35 -0.88 -22.17
C GLY A 2 30.47 0.04 -21.34
N ASN A 3 30.18 1.20 -21.95
CA ASN A 3 29.44 2.32 -21.38
C ASN A 3 27.94 2.02 -21.23
N ALA A 4 27.39 2.43 -20.09
CA ALA A 4 25.98 2.31 -19.73
C ALA A 4 25.20 3.56 -20.15
N GLU A 5 24.68 3.58 -21.38
CA GLU A 5 23.75 4.62 -21.84
C GLU A 5 22.74 4.02 -22.84
N HIS A 6 21.62 3.46 -22.37
CA HIS A 6 20.58 2.93 -23.29
C HIS A 6 19.13 3.02 -22.78
N HIS A 7 18.79 3.88 -21.81
CA HIS A 7 17.44 3.87 -21.21
C HIS A 7 16.81 5.26 -21.00
N LYS A 8 16.77 6.14 -22.01
CA LYS A 8 16.14 7.47 -21.87
C LYS A 8 15.16 7.94 -22.96
N GLU A 9 14.63 7.10 -23.84
CA GLU A 9 13.70 7.57 -24.90
C GLU A 9 12.38 6.79 -25.01
N ARG A 10 11.52 6.83 -23.99
CA ARG A 10 10.18 6.19 -24.05
C ARG A 10 8.99 7.11 -23.74
N TRP A 11 9.16 8.43 -23.77
CA TRP A 11 8.07 9.36 -23.44
C TRP A 11 7.97 10.58 -24.37
N GLN A 12 8.05 10.38 -25.68
CA GLN A 12 7.53 11.36 -26.64
C GLN A 12 6.05 11.05 -26.90
N ARG A 13 5.16 11.95 -26.47
CA ARG A 13 3.72 11.89 -26.75
C ARG A 13 3.53 12.13 -28.25
N ARG A 14 3.03 11.14 -28.99
CA ARG A 14 2.58 11.30 -30.39
C ARG A 14 1.38 12.25 -30.39
N THR A 15 1.55 13.44 -30.96
CA THR A 15 0.42 14.31 -31.34
C THR A 15 -0.19 13.76 -32.63
N PRO A 16 -1.52 13.60 -32.75
CA PRO A 16 -2.13 13.11 -33.97
C PRO A 16 -1.92 14.07 -35.14
N ASP A 17 -1.69 13.48 -36.30
CA ASP A 17 -1.41 14.15 -37.56
C ASP A 17 -2.66 14.89 -38.08
N PRO A 18 -2.52 16.08 -38.70
CA PRO A 18 -3.65 16.94 -39.09
C PRO A 18 -4.66 16.29 -40.05
N SER A 19 -4.23 15.26 -40.80
CA SER A 19 -5.07 14.47 -41.69
C SER A 19 -6.03 13.53 -40.95
N GLU A 20 -5.66 13.02 -39.77
CA GLU A 20 -6.57 12.21 -38.94
C GLU A 20 -7.67 13.07 -38.33
N ILE A 21 -7.35 14.28 -37.89
CA ILE A 21 -8.31 15.22 -37.31
C ILE A 21 -9.38 15.59 -38.35
N MET A 22 -8.98 15.83 -39.60
CA MET A 22 -9.91 16.11 -40.71
C MET A 22 -10.77 14.90 -41.10
N ARG A 23 -10.27 13.67 -40.92
CA ARG A 23 -11.07 12.44 -41.15
C ARG A 23 -12.14 12.24 -40.08
N VAL A 24 -11.82 12.51 -38.81
CA VAL A 24 -12.77 12.37 -37.71
C VAL A 24 -13.89 13.42 -37.82
N LEU A 25 -13.56 14.66 -38.20
CA LEU A 25 -14.58 15.69 -38.46
C LEU A 25 -15.45 15.37 -39.68
N ALA A 26 -14.87 14.92 -40.79
CA ALA A 26 -15.65 14.54 -41.98
C ALA A 26 -16.61 13.36 -41.73
N MET A 27 -16.27 12.47 -40.80
CA MET A 27 -17.14 11.34 -40.40
C MET A 27 -18.31 11.79 -39.51
N ALA A 28 -18.20 12.93 -38.83
CA ALA A 28 -19.30 13.50 -38.04
C ALA A 28 -20.37 14.17 -38.92
N ASP A 29 -19.97 14.75 -40.06
CA ASP A 29 -20.87 15.55 -40.91
C ASP A 29 -21.74 14.71 -41.88
N LEU A 30 -21.46 13.42 -42.08
CA LEU A 30 -22.28 12.53 -42.94
C LEU A 30 -23.51 11.93 -42.23
N CYS A 31 -23.72 12.21 -40.94
CA CYS A 31 -24.79 11.59 -40.15
C CYS A 31 -26.08 12.44 -40.06
N ASN A 32 -26.17 13.59 -40.75
CA ASN A 32 -27.29 14.53 -40.61
C ASN A 32 -28.40 14.43 -41.69
N ASP A 33 -28.26 13.61 -42.73
CA ASP A 33 -29.34 13.43 -43.71
C ASP A 33 -30.10 12.13 -43.45
N GLY A 34 -31.26 12.29 -42.81
CA GLY A 34 -32.21 11.22 -42.54
C GLY A 34 -32.68 10.55 -43.83
N ALA A 35 -32.19 9.33 -44.07
CA ALA A 35 -32.78 8.38 -44.98
C ALA A 35 -32.56 6.98 -44.41
N VAL A 36 -33.63 6.35 -43.93
CA VAL A 36 -33.64 4.97 -43.44
C VAL A 36 -33.89 4.03 -44.62
N PRO A 37 -32.96 3.15 -45.00
CA PRO A 37 -33.33 1.90 -45.62
C PRO A 37 -33.47 0.84 -44.51
N SER A 38 -34.58 0.10 -44.55
CA SER A 38 -34.82 -1.05 -43.70
C SER A 38 -33.69 -2.07 -43.86
N ALA A 39 -32.81 -2.17 -42.86
CA ALA A 39 -31.84 -3.24 -42.73
C ALA A 39 -32.02 -3.89 -41.35
N THR A 40 -32.04 -5.21 -41.34
CA THR A 40 -32.27 -6.07 -40.18
C THR A 40 -31.17 -5.88 -39.14
N MET A 41 -31.51 -6.02 -37.85
CA MET A 41 -30.59 -5.84 -36.70
C MET A 41 -29.27 -6.64 -36.76
N GLN A 42 -29.19 -7.64 -37.65
CA GLN A 42 -28.00 -8.45 -37.86
C GLN A 42 -26.85 -7.69 -38.55
N ASP A 43 -27.17 -6.74 -39.45
CA ASP A 43 -26.13 -6.02 -40.21
C ASP A 43 -25.40 -4.96 -39.35
N LEU A 44 -26.02 -4.53 -38.25
CA LEU A 44 -25.47 -3.56 -37.30
C LEU A 44 -24.54 -4.20 -36.25
N GLU A 45 -24.65 -5.51 -36.02
CA GLU A 45 -23.78 -6.26 -35.11
C GLU A 45 -22.44 -6.63 -35.79
N GLU A 46 -22.45 -6.87 -37.11
CA GLU A 46 -21.28 -7.29 -37.88
C GLU A 46 -20.28 -6.14 -38.17
N ALA A 47 -20.75 -4.89 -38.18
CA ALA A 47 -19.92 -3.71 -38.39
C ALA A 47 -19.14 -3.22 -37.15
N GLY A 48 -19.30 -3.85 -35.98
CA GLY A 48 -18.47 -3.61 -34.78
C GLY A 48 -18.62 -2.23 -34.12
N ILE A 49 -19.70 -1.50 -34.40
CA ILE A 49 -19.95 -0.14 -33.85
C ILE A 49 -20.62 -0.20 -32.46
N LEU A 50 -21.26 -1.32 -32.11
CA LEU A 50 -21.85 -1.53 -30.79
C LEU A 50 -21.03 -2.52 -29.97
N LEU A 51 -20.56 -2.06 -28.80
CA LEU A 51 -19.94 -2.95 -27.82
C LEU A 51 -21.01 -3.97 -27.33
N PRO A 52 -20.67 -5.28 -27.27
CA PRO A 52 -21.58 -6.28 -26.73
C PRO A 52 -21.89 -5.96 -25.27
N ALA A 53 -23.18 -6.02 -24.91
CA ALA A 53 -23.69 -5.63 -23.59
C ALA A 53 -23.08 -6.43 -22.41
N THR A 54 -22.45 -7.58 -22.70
CA THR A 54 -21.76 -8.39 -21.70
C THR A 54 -20.38 -8.76 -22.19
N LEU A 55 -19.35 -8.20 -21.54
CA LEU A 55 -17.97 -8.57 -21.80
C LEU A 55 -17.70 -9.98 -21.24
N PRO A 56 -16.91 -10.82 -21.94
CA PRO A 56 -16.74 -12.25 -21.60
C PRO A 56 -16.05 -12.50 -20.26
N PHE A 57 -15.37 -11.49 -19.71
CA PHE A 57 -14.77 -11.55 -18.38
C PHE A 57 -15.73 -11.14 -17.25
N LYS A 58 -16.96 -10.70 -17.57
CA LYS A 58 -17.96 -10.24 -16.60
C LYS A 58 -19.04 -11.30 -16.45
N ARG A 59 -19.00 -12.08 -15.36
CA ARG A 59 -20.06 -13.04 -15.01
C ARG A 59 -21.41 -12.31 -14.90
N THR A 60 -22.33 -12.60 -15.83
CA THR A 60 -23.70 -12.08 -15.90
C THR A 60 -24.55 -12.42 -14.66
N GLN A 61 -24.07 -13.33 -13.83
CA GLN A 61 -24.73 -13.84 -12.61
C GLN A 61 -24.74 -12.86 -11.43
N LEU A 62 -24.15 -11.65 -11.55
CA LEU A 62 -24.13 -10.68 -10.45
C LEU A 62 -25.26 -9.64 -10.51
N SER A 63 -25.86 -9.39 -11.68
CA SER A 63 -26.90 -8.37 -11.82
C SER A 63 -28.28 -8.85 -11.38
N GLU A 64 -28.58 -10.15 -11.50
CA GLU A 64 -29.90 -10.72 -11.18
C GLU A 64 -30.07 -11.00 -9.68
N ARG A 65 -28.98 -11.31 -8.97
CA ARG A 65 -28.99 -11.67 -7.54
C ARG A 65 -29.04 -10.47 -6.58
N TYR A 66 -29.14 -9.25 -7.09
CA TYR A 66 -29.33 -8.06 -6.26
C TYR A 66 -30.74 -7.50 -6.48
N PRO A 67 -31.73 -7.85 -5.62
CA PRO A 67 -32.96 -7.09 -5.59
C PRO A 67 -32.60 -5.62 -5.30
N LYS A 68 -32.94 -4.71 -6.23
CA LYS A 68 -32.87 -3.27 -6.05
C LYS A 68 -33.78 -2.87 -4.88
N GLY A 69 -33.27 -2.98 -3.66
CA GLY A 69 -34.13 -2.90 -2.48
C GLY A 69 -33.43 -2.96 -1.13
N GLN A 70 -32.13 -2.64 -1.03
CA GLN A 70 -31.53 -2.04 0.16
C GLN A 70 -30.06 -1.74 -0.14
N ALA A 71 -29.76 -0.49 -0.47
CA ALA A 71 -28.41 0.02 -0.29
C ALA A 71 -28.18 0.15 1.23
N ARG A 72 -28.02 -0.97 1.94
CA ARG A 72 -27.30 -0.95 3.22
C ARG A 72 -25.92 -0.44 2.84
N GLY A 73 -25.71 0.86 3.05
CA GLY A 73 -24.47 1.54 2.69
C GLY A 73 -23.31 0.67 3.16
N ARG A 74 -22.29 0.53 2.32
CA ARG A 74 -21.07 -0.22 2.63
C ARG A 74 -20.58 0.25 4.00
N HIS A 75 -20.93 -0.49 5.05
CA HIS A 75 -20.59 -0.14 6.41
C HIS A 75 -19.22 -0.77 6.66
N TRP A 76 -18.23 0.10 6.86
CA TRP A 76 -16.90 -0.34 7.23
C TRP A 76 -16.98 -0.89 8.65
N LYS A 77 -16.89 -2.21 8.77
CA LYS A 77 -16.81 -2.86 10.09
C LYS A 77 -15.51 -2.40 10.76
N HIS A 78 -15.59 -2.09 12.04
CA HIS A 78 -14.38 -1.81 12.81
C HIS A 78 -13.65 -3.12 13.12
N LEU A 79 -12.34 -3.05 13.40
CA LEU A 79 -11.51 -4.24 13.63
C LEU A 79 -12.14 -5.19 14.65
N LYS A 80 -12.57 -4.68 15.81
CA LYS A 80 -13.24 -5.50 16.85
C LYS A 80 -14.47 -6.25 16.32
N GLN A 81 -15.27 -5.65 15.45
CA GLN A 81 -16.42 -6.31 14.80
C GLN A 81 -16.00 -7.41 13.83
N MET A 82 -14.89 -7.24 13.11
CA MET A 82 -14.33 -8.25 12.22
C MET A 82 -13.81 -9.45 13.03
N LEU A 83 -13.00 -9.19 14.06
CA LEU A 83 -12.45 -10.21 14.94
C LEU A 83 -13.54 -11.05 15.62
N GLN A 84 -14.64 -10.41 16.04
CA GLN A 84 -15.78 -11.11 16.64
C GLN A 84 -16.57 -11.96 15.63
N ALA A 85 -16.64 -11.52 14.37
CA ALA A 85 -17.39 -12.22 13.33
C ALA A 85 -16.60 -13.41 12.73
N GLU A 86 -15.27 -13.37 12.81
CA GLU A 86 -14.38 -14.36 12.20
C GLU A 86 -14.27 -15.68 12.96
N ASN A 87 -14.94 -15.87 14.11
CA ASN A 87 -15.08 -17.17 14.80
C ASN A 87 -13.82 -18.08 14.73
N TYR A 88 -12.65 -17.57 15.16
CA TYR A 88 -11.34 -18.21 14.95
C TYR A 88 -11.22 -19.66 15.42
N HIS A 89 -12.11 -20.13 16.31
CA HIS A 89 -12.17 -21.52 16.76
C HIS A 89 -12.53 -22.52 15.65
N LEU A 90 -13.15 -22.08 14.56
CA LEU A 90 -13.56 -22.94 13.44
C LEU A 90 -12.48 -23.05 12.36
N TYR A 91 -11.47 -22.18 12.39
CA TYR A 91 -10.40 -22.18 11.41
C TYR A 91 -9.29 -23.14 11.80
N PRO A 92 -8.68 -23.85 10.84
CA PRO A 92 -7.51 -24.68 11.11
C PRO A 92 -6.35 -23.79 11.60
N ALA A 93 -5.56 -24.30 12.55
CA ALA A 93 -4.48 -23.53 13.18
C ALA A 93 -3.33 -23.14 12.22
N GLU A 94 -3.24 -23.76 11.04
CA GLU A 94 -2.26 -23.41 10.00
C GLU A 94 -2.65 -22.18 9.18
N GLU A 95 -3.92 -21.76 9.20
CA GLU A 95 -4.35 -20.62 8.39
C GLU A 95 -4.00 -19.29 9.09
N PRO A 96 -3.30 -18.37 8.41
CA PRO A 96 -2.95 -17.08 8.99
C PRO A 96 -4.22 -16.26 9.23
N ASN A 97 -4.48 -15.92 10.49
CA ASN A 97 -5.60 -15.09 10.91
C ASN A 97 -5.14 -13.68 11.31
N TYR A 98 -6.06 -12.72 11.50
CA TYR A 98 -5.71 -11.35 11.87
C TYR A 98 -4.96 -11.18 13.20
N MET A 99 -5.03 -12.15 14.12
CA MET A 99 -4.29 -12.18 15.38
C MET A 99 -2.89 -12.80 15.23
N ASN A 100 -2.68 -13.60 14.19
CA ASN A 100 -1.50 -14.44 14.02
C ASN A 100 -0.56 -13.94 12.91
N ILE A 101 -0.90 -12.85 12.22
CA ILE A 101 -0.05 -12.19 11.20
C ILE A 101 1.10 -11.35 11.79
N GLU A 102 1.52 -11.61 13.03
CA GLU A 102 2.62 -10.87 13.63
C GLU A 102 3.93 -11.12 12.86
N ALA A 103 4.68 -10.04 12.64
CA ALA A 103 5.96 -10.14 11.94
C ALA A 103 6.96 -10.93 12.79
N PRO A 104 7.81 -11.78 12.17
CA PRO A 104 8.88 -12.45 12.88
C PRO A 104 9.87 -11.42 13.45
N PRO A 105 10.59 -11.76 14.53
CA PRO A 105 11.59 -10.86 15.09
C PRO A 105 12.70 -10.55 14.07
N SER A 106 13.28 -9.36 14.17
CA SER A 106 14.40 -8.96 13.31
C SER A 106 15.59 -9.89 13.47
N MET A 107 16.14 -10.38 12.35
CA MET A 107 17.39 -11.15 12.31
C MET A 107 18.63 -10.26 12.40
N TYR A 108 18.52 -8.98 12.02
CA TYR A 108 19.66 -8.07 12.01
C TYR A 108 19.92 -7.49 13.41
N PRO A 109 21.18 -7.42 13.85
CA PRO A 109 21.51 -6.81 15.14
C PRO A 109 21.18 -5.32 15.14
N ALA A 110 20.56 -4.85 16.22
CA ALA A 110 20.23 -3.44 16.37
C ALA A 110 21.50 -2.58 16.53
N LYS A 111 21.53 -1.44 15.84
CA LYS A 111 22.57 -0.43 16.02
C LYS A 111 22.43 0.23 17.38
N LYS A 112 23.57 0.47 18.04
CA LYS A 112 23.60 1.11 19.36
C LYS A 112 23.90 2.59 19.22
N TYR A 113 23.04 3.40 19.82
CA TYR A 113 23.20 4.85 19.85
C TYR A 113 23.41 5.31 21.30
N CYS A 114 24.10 6.44 21.44
CA CYS A 114 24.35 7.10 22.71
C CYS A 114 23.04 7.63 23.29
N ASP A 115 22.77 7.32 24.56
CA ASP A 115 21.49 7.67 25.19
C ASP A 115 21.34 9.19 25.45
N ILE A 116 22.46 9.95 25.42
CA ILE A 116 22.47 11.41 25.66
C ILE A 116 22.54 12.19 24.33
N THR A 117 23.45 11.82 23.43
CA THR A 117 23.76 12.61 22.22
C THR A 117 23.17 12.04 20.94
N GLY A 118 22.75 10.77 20.91
CA GLY A 118 22.21 10.10 19.72
C GLY A 118 23.25 9.69 18.66
N PHE A 119 24.54 9.92 18.87
CA PHE A 119 25.60 9.39 17.99
C PHE A 119 25.75 7.87 18.13
N GLU A 120 26.32 7.21 17.12
CA GLU A 120 26.65 5.79 17.21
C GLU A 120 27.59 5.54 18.40
N ALA A 121 27.20 4.62 19.29
CA ALA A 121 27.90 4.36 20.54
C ALA A 121 28.52 2.97 20.53
N PRO A 122 29.85 2.87 20.30
CA PRO A 122 30.55 1.59 20.34
C PRO A 122 30.72 1.04 21.76
N TYR A 123 30.63 1.89 22.80
CA TYR A 123 30.95 1.51 24.18
C TYR A 123 29.76 1.62 25.13
N THR A 124 29.82 0.86 26.23
CA THR A 124 28.79 0.81 27.27
C THR A 124 29.43 0.85 28.65
N ASP A 125 28.91 1.66 29.56
CA ASP A 125 29.41 1.73 30.94
C ASP A 125 28.91 0.52 31.75
N PRO A 126 29.78 -0.30 32.38
CA PRO A 126 29.34 -1.43 33.20
C PRO A 126 28.53 -1.01 34.44
N ARG A 127 28.69 0.23 34.92
CA ARG A 127 27.99 0.71 36.13
C ARG A 127 26.55 1.13 35.85
N THR A 128 26.36 2.00 34.86
CA THR A 128 25.05 2.60 34.53
C THR A 128 24.35 1.91 33.36
N LYS A 129 25.05 1.06 32.60
CA LYS A 129 24.60 0.43 31.35
C LYS A 129 24.25 1.42 30.23
N LEU A 130 24.60 2.70 30.38
CA LEU A 130 24.39 3.71 29.34
C LEU A 130 25.42 3.55 28.22
N HIS A 131 24.97 3.80 26.99
CA HIS A 131 25.79 3.79 25.80
C HIS A 131 26.44 5.15 25.59
N PHE A 132 27.72 5.19 25.25
CA PHE A 132 28.45 6.43 24.98
C PHE A 132 29.41 6.30 23.79
N ALA A 133 29.68 7.44 23.15
CA ALA A 133 30.61 7.54 22.02
C ALA A 133 31.90 8.27 22.40
N ASN A 134 31.79 9.38 23.14
CA ASN A 134 32.89 10.29 23.46
C ASN A 134 33.29 10.20 24.93
N THR A 135 34.54 10.59 25.23
CA THR A 135 35.07 10.67 26.60
C THR A 135 34.37 11.71 27.46
N ASP A 136 33.90 12.81 26.86
CA ASP A 136 33.24 13.89 27.60
C ASP A 136 31.85 13.47 28.09
N VAL A 137 31.12 12.73 27.24
CA VAL A 137 29.84 12.12 27.61
C VAL A 137 30.04 11.09 28.72
N PHE A 138 31.13 10.32 28.70
CA PHE A 138 31.44 9.38 29.78
C PHE A 138 31.64 10.10 31.14
N LYS A 139 32.33 11.24 31.16
CA LYS A 139 32.49 12.05 32.38
C LYS A 139 31.14 12.56 32.90
N GLN A 140 30.28 13.02 31.99
CA GLN A 140 28.92 13.45 32.33
C GLN A 140 28.08 12.29 32.88
N ILE A 141 28.11 11.11 32.26
CA ILE A 141 27.40 9.92 32.76
C ILE A 141 27.81 9.57 34.19
N ARG A 142 29.10 9.73 34.53
CA ARG A 142 29.61 9.42 35.86
C ARG A 142 29.21 10.43 36.95
N SER A 143 28.85 11.66 36.58
CA SER A 143 28.33 12.67 37.50
C SER A 143 26.80 12.65 37.66
N LEU A 144 26.07 11.95 36.79
CA LEU A 144 24.61 11.85 36.87
C LEU A 144 24.15 11.01 38.07
N PRO A 145 23.04 11.41 38.74
CA PRO A 145 22.41 10.59 39.76
C PRO A 145 21.71 9.36 39.15
N ASN A 146 21.55 8.31 39.96
CA ASN A 146 20.94 7.05 39.51
C ASN A 146 19.51 7.21 38.98
N GLU A 147 18.73 8.15 39.51
CA GLU A 147 17.38 8.47 39.04
C GLU A 147 17.36 8.90 37.57
N SER A 148 18.25 9.82 37.20
CA SER A 148 18.39 10.26 35.81
C SER A 148 18.84 9.12 34.91
N VAL A 149 19.74 8.25 35.40
CA VAL A 149 20.17 7.06 34.65
C VAL A 149 18.99 6.13 34.35
N GLN A 150 18.11 5.88 35.33
CA GLN A 150 16.91 5.06 35.10
C GLN A 150 15.95 5.70 34.10
N GLN A 151 15.79 7.04 34.14
CA GLN A 151 14.99 7.76 33.14
C GLN A 151 15.55 7.59 31.72
N TYR A 152 16.87 7.72 31.52
CA TYR A 152 17.50 7.47 30.22
C TYR A 152 17.33 6.01 29.77
N LEU A 153 17.47 5.05 30.69
CA LEU A 153 17.24 3.63 30.37
C LEU A 153 15.77 3.32 30.04
N ALA A 154 14.82 4.05 30.63
CA ALA A 154 13.40 3.89 30.37
C ALA A 154 13.02 4.23 28.93
N LEU A 155 13.67 5.24 28.33
CA LEU A 155 13.40 5.66 26.95
C LEU A 155 13.60 4.53 25.93
N ARG A 156 14.55 3.63 26.18
CA ARG A 156 14.82 2.44 25.35
C ARG A 156 14.24 1.15 25.93
N ASN A 157 13.35 1.24 26.92
CA ASN A 157 12.73 0.12 27.61
C ASN A 157 13.73 -0.83 28.30
N ALA A 158 14.85 -0.31 28.81
CA ALA A 158 15.90 -1.09 29.51
C ALA A 158 15.98 -0.78 31.02
N GLN A 159 15.00 -0.06 31.58
CA GLN A 159 14.92 0.27 32.99
C GLN A 159 14.68 -0.99 33.85
N VAL A 160 15.38 -1.08 34.97
CA VAL A 160 15.13 -2.15 35.95
C VAL A 160 14.03 -1.70 36.89
N VAL A 161 12.81 -2.22 36.69
CA VAL A 161 11.68 -2.02 37.60
C VAL A 161 11.54 -3.27 38.46
N LEU A 162 11.86 -3.15 39.75
CA LEU A 162 11.58 -4.19 40.73
C LEU A 162 10.07 -4.15 41.04
N LYS A 163 9.40 -5.30 40.92
CA LYS A 163 8.00 -5.49 41.29
C LYS A 163 7.90 -6.31 42.56
#